data_AF-A0A804QW92-F1
#
_entry.id   AF-A0A804QW92-F1
#
_cell.length_a   1.000
_cell.length_b   1.000
_cell.length_c   1.000
_cell.angle_alpha   90.00
_cell.angle_beta   90.00
_cell.angle_gamma   90.00
#
_symmetry.space_group_name_H-M   'P 1'
#
loop_
_entity.id
_entity.type
_entity.pdbx_description
1 polymer ?
#
loop_
_entity_poly.entity_id
_entity_poly.type
_entity_poly.pdbx_seq_one_letter_code
_entity_poly.pdbx_strand_id
1 'polypeptide(L)'
;MAEVKPEEISHPPMEQLQGFEYCIDSNPPWGEAIILGFQHYILALGTAVMIPTVLVPMMGGDDGDRVRVVQTLLFVTGINTLLQSLFGTRLPTVIGGSYAFVIPIMAIIQDPSLSGIPDGHERFLETMKAIQGALIVSSSIQIILGYSQLWGIFSRFFSPVGMTPVVALLGFGLFERGFPVVGRCVEIGLPMLILFVVLSQYLKNIQIKEIPILERFSLFICVALVWAYAQILTSGGAYKNSAEVTQNNCRTDRANLISSAPWIKIPYPLQWGAPTFNAGQSFGIVSAVLVSLVEVRIHILFWNPIRERDQTDLNAMCLSWTVHSLLQSRCSSCECDSTSGSHPQQRHWVADVFLSQAF
;
A
#
# COMPACT_ATOMS: atom_id res chain seq x y z
N MET A 1 55.18 7.40 -3.92
CA MET A 1 53.71 7.56 -3.91
C MET A 1 53.13 6.17 -3.84
N ALA A 2 52.64 5.75 -2.67
CA ALA A 2 52.00 4.45 -2.53
C ALA A 2 50.63 4.50 -3.23
N GLU A 3 50.39 3.51 -4.08
CA GLU A 3 49.16 3.29 -4.83
C GLU A 3 48.04 2.93 -3.85
N VAL A 4 47.05 3.81 -3.72
CA VAL A 4 45.88 3.63 -2.84
C VAL A 4 44.92 2.67 -3.54
N LYS A 5 44.65 1.53 -2.91
CA LYS A 5 43.64 0.56 -3.36
C LYS A 5 42.24 1.20 -3.36
N PRO A 6 41.42 1.02 -4.41
CA PRO A 6 40.09 1.64 -4.53
C PRO A 6 38.99 1.00 -3.66
N GLU A 7 39.31 0.11 -2.71
CA GLU A 7 38.31 -0.59 -1.88
C GLU A 7 37.93 0.16 -0.58
N GLU A 8 38.53 1.30 -0.27
CA GLU A 8 38.39 1.94 1.04
C GLU A 8 37.94 3.42 1.00
N ILE A 9 37.22 3.82 -0.07
CA ILE A 9 36.51 5.10 -0.09
C ILE A 9 35.00 4.83 0.06
N SER A 10 34.61 4.29 1.22
CA SER A 10 33.21 4.33 1.64
C SER A 10 32.93 5.75 2.13
N HIS A 11 32.47 6.62 1.23
CA HIS A 11 31.91 7.89 1.66
C HIS A 11 30.75 7.63 2.64
N PRO A 12 30.61 8.43 3.72
CA PRO A 12 29.42 8.36 4.56
C PRO A 12 28.17 8.61 3.70
N PRO A 13 27.03 7.95 3.97
CA PRO A 13 25.83 8.00 3.12
C PRO A 13 25.36 9.43 2.78
N MET A 14 25.54 10.36 3.72
CA MET A 14 25.20 11.77 3.57
C MET A 14 26.02 12.52 2.50
N GLU A 15 27.23 12.08 2.17
CA GLU A 15 28.07 12.69 1.14
C GLU A 15 27.67 12.27 -0.28
N GLN A 16 27.12 11.05 -0.44
CA GLN A 16 26.61 10.57 -1.74
C GLN A 16 25.18 11.04 -2.01
N LEU A 17 24.32 11.10 -0.99
CA LEU A 17 22.98 11.68 -1.10
C LEU A 17 22.62 12.51 0.15
N GLN A 18 22.42 13.82 -0.04
CA GLN A 18 21.97 14.72 1.01
C GLN A 18 20.61 14.23 1.57
N GLY A 19 20.62 13.76 2.83
CA GLY A 19 19.43 13.35 3.56
C GLY A 19 19.25 11.85 3.83
N PHE A 20 20.17 10.98 3.39
CA PHE A 20 20.18 9.57 3.79
C PHE A 20 21.21 9.32 4.89
N GLU A 21 20.74 8.75 5.99
CA GLU A 21 21.58 8.34 7.14
C GLU A 21 22.22 6.96 6.91
N TYR A 22 21.58 6.13 6.08
CA TYR A 22 22.02 4.77 5.73
C TYR A 22 22.03 4.57 4.21
N CYS A 23 23.12 4.00 3.70
CA CYS A 23 23.18 3.46 2.33
C CYS A 23 22.38 2.15 2.22
N ILE A 24 21.95 1.80 1.01
CA ILE A 24 21.15 0.58 0.74
C ILE A 24 21.81 -0.69 1.30
N ASP A 25 23.13 -0.79 1.17
CA ASP A 25 23.89 -1.97 1.61
C ASP A 25 24.46 -1.82 3.05
N SER A 26 24.15 -0.72 3.75
CA SER A 26 24.61 -0.50 5.13
C SER A 26 23.65 -1.16 6.14
N ASN A 27 24.22 -1.76 7.18
CA ASN A 27 23.44 -2.44 8.21
C ASN A 27 23.28 -1.54 9.46
N PRO A 28 22.10 -0.97 9.72
CA PRO A 28 21.85 -0.23 10.95
C PRO A 28 21.93 -1.16 12.18
N PRO A 29 22.13 -0.61 13.39
CA PRO A 29 22.07 -1.40 14.61
C PRO A 29 20.70 -2.09 14.71
N TRP A 30 20.70 -3.33 15.20
CA TRP A 30 19.54 -4.22 15.13
C TRP A 30 18.27 -3.63 15.79
N GLY A 31 18.42 -2.87 16.87
CA GLY A 31 17.30 -2.20 17.53
C GLY A 31 16.63 -1.14 16.65
N GLU A 32 17.41 -0.33 15.94
CA GLU A 32 16.87 0.66 15.00
C GLU A 32 16.26 -0.04 13.78
N ALA A 33 16.90 -1.09 13.26
CA ALA A 33 16.37 -1.87 12.14
C ALA A 33 14.96 -2.41 12.43
N ILE A 34 14.73 -2.95 13.63
CA ILE A 34 13.42 -3.45 14.06
C ILE A 34 12.38 -2.34 14.08
N ILE A 35 12.72 -1.20 14.69
CA ILE A 35 11.80 -0.06 14.84
C ILE A 35 11.43 0.50 13.46
N LEU A 36 12.39 0.59 12.55
CA LEU A 36 12.18 1.06 11.18
C LEU A 36 11.37 0.07 10.34
N GLY A 37 11.63 -1.23 10.49
CA GLY A 37 10.80 -2.27 9.89
C GLY A 37 9.34 -2.16 10.36
N PHE A 38 9.13 -1.92 11.67
CA PHE A 38 7.80 -1.70 12.22
C PHE A 38 7.15 -0.43 11.64
N GLN A 39 7.94 0.62 11.37
CA GLN A 39 7.44 1.85 10.72
C GLN A 39 6.88 1.58 9.34
N HIS A 40 7.64 0.88 8.52
CA HIS A 40 7.23 0.49 7.18
C HIS A 40 6.00 -0.41 7.21
N TYR A 41 5.90 -1.30 8.21
CA TYR A 41 4.71 -2.12 8.42
C TYR A 41 3.46 -1.28 8.73
N ILE A 42 3.52 -0.35 9.68
CA ILE A 42 2.36 0.51 10.01
C ILE A 42 1.92 1.34 8.80
N LEU A 43 2.87 1.88 8.04
CA LEU A 43 2.55 2.66 6.84
C LEU A 43 1.84 1.81 5.78
N ALA A 44 2.32 0.59 5.55
CA ALA A 44 1.70 -0.34 4.60
C ALA A 44 0.35 -0.90 5.09
N LEU A 45 0.12 -0.95 6.41
CA LEU A 45 -1.11 -1.46 7.00
C LEU A 45 -2.33 -0.63 6.60
N GLY A 46 -2.17 0.70 6.46
CA GLY A 46 -3.26 1.61 6.10
C GLY A 46 -3.98 1.19 4.81
N THR A 47 -3.24 1.11 3.70
CA THR A 47 -3.79 0.72 2.40
C THR A 47 -4.26 -0.75 2.38
N ALA A 48 -3.52 -1.65 3.04
CA ALA A 48 -3.85 -3.07 3.12
C ALA A 48 -5.19 -3.35 3.85
N VAL A 49 -5.57 -2.52 4.81
CA VAL A 49 -6.85 -2.62 5.53
C VAL A 49 -7.94 -1.79 4.86
N MET A 50 -7.61 -0.64 4.29
CA MET A 50 -8.57 0.26 3.64
C MET A 50 -9.26 -0.41 2.45
N ILE A 51 -8.49 -1.06 1.56
CA ILE A 51 -9.01 -1.67 0.33
C ILE A 51 -10.10 -2.72 0.63
N PRO A 52 -9.88 -3.73 1.49
CA PRO A 52 -10.92 -4.71 1.84
C PRO A 52 -12.08 -4.10 2.61
N THR A 53 -11.83 -3.09 3.45
CA THR A 53 -12.89 -2.45 4.24
C THR A 53 -13.90 -1.73 3.36
N VAL A 54 -13.47 -1.19 2.21
CA VAL A 54 -14.35 -0.59 1.22
C VAL A 54 -15.01 -1.65 0.35
N LEU A 55 -14.24 -2.62 -0.15
CA LEU A 55 -14.70 -3.55 -1.20
C LEU A 55 -15.56 -4.71 -0.67
N VAL A 56 -15.21 -5.31 0.46
CA VAL A 56 -15.89 -6.53 0.97
C VAL A 56 -17.37 -6.29 1.30
N PRO A 57 -17.75 -5.18 1.96
CA PRO A 57 -19.17 -4.90 2.20
C PRO A 57 -19.96 -4.70 0.90
N MET A 58 -19.35 -4.10 -0.14
CA MET A 58 -20.01 -3.91 -1.43
C MET A 58 -20.30 -5.24 -2.14
N MET A 59 -19.44 -6.24 -1.93
CA MET A 59 -19.65 -7.60 -2.44
C MET A 59 -20.72 -8.38 -1.67
N GLY A 60 -21.18 -7.90 -0.51
CA GLY A 60 -22.07 -8.64 0.40
C GLY A 60 -21.36 -9.55 1.40
N GLY A 61 -20.04 -9.42 1.55
CA GLY A 61 -19.27 -10.17 2.53
C GLY A 61 -19.47 -9.66 3.96
N ASP A 62 -19.41 -10.57 4.92
CA ASP A 62 -19.54 -10.28 6.36
C ASP A 62 -18.21 -9.77 6.96
N ASP A 63 -18.24 -9.32 8.22
CA ASP A 63 -17.04 -8.93 8.98
C ASP A 63 -16.00 -10.07 9.03
N GLY A 64 -16.45 -11.33 9.12
CA GLY A 64 -15.56 -12.49 9.06
C GLY A 64 -14.85 -12.67 7.71
N ASP A 65 -15.51 -12.33 6.61
CA ASP A 65 -14.93 -12.36 5.28
C ASP A 65 -13.96 -11.18 5.07
N ARG A 66 -14.29 -10.00 5.63
CA ARG A 66 -13.39 -8.84 5.62
C ARG A 66 -12.08 -9.15 6.31
N VAL A 67 -12.13 -9.72 7.52
CA VAL A 67 -10.94 -10.13 8.27
C VAL A 67 -10.14 -11.17 7.49
N ARG A 68 -10.80 -12.14 6.84
CA ARG A 68 -10.12 -13.16 6.04
C ARG A 68 -9.36 -12.57 4.86
N VAL A 69 -9.94 -11.58 4.18
CA VAL A 69 -9.28 -10.87 3.07
C VAL A 69 -8.10 -10.04 3.57
N VAL A 70 -8.25 -9.29 4.69
CA VAL A 70 -7.16 -8.51 5.29
C VAL A 70 -5.99 -9.40 5.72
N GLN A 71 -6.26 -10.51 6.42
CA GLN A 71 -5.22 -11.46 6.83
C GLN A 71 -4.46 -12.04 5.63
N THR A 72 -5.19 -12.40 4.58
CA THR A 72 -4.59 -12.95 3.36
C THR A 72 -3.72 -11.92 2.66
N LEU A 73 -4.20 -10.69 2.52
CA LEU A 73 -3.45 -9.59 1.92
C LEU A 73 -2.16 -9.31 2.69
N LEU A 74 -2.22 -9.17 4.01
CA LEU A 74 -1.04 -8.91 4.84
C LEU A 74 0.00 -10.05 4.76
N PHE A 75 -0.47 -11.29 4.73
CA PHE A 75 0.42 -12.45 4.64
C PHE A 75 1.09 -12.56 3.26
N VAL A 76 0.32 -12.40 2.18
CA VAL A 76 0.82 -12.48 0.81
C VAL A 76 1.77 -11.30 0.51
N THR A 77 1.42 -10.08 0.92
CA THR A 77 2.29 -8.89 0.79
C THR A 77 3.60 -9.05 1.55
N GLY A 78 3.56 -9.65 2.75
CA GLY A 78 4.76 -9.98 3.53
C GLY A 78 5.68 -10.98 2.82
N ILE A 79 5.14 -12.11 2.36
CA ILE A 79 5.91 -13.10 1.58
C ILE A 79 6.51 -12.45 0.35
N ASN A 80 5.73 -11.66 -0.36
CA ASN A 80 6.18 -11.11 -1.62
C ASN A 80 7.20 -9.98 -1.43
N THR A 81 7.10 -9.19 -0.37
CA THR A 81 8.13 -8.21 0.00
C THR A 81 9.45 -8.91 0.35
N LEU A 82 9.39 -10.08 1.01
CA LEU A 82 10.57 -10.91 1.26
C LEU A 82 11.16 -11.49 -0.04
N LEU A 83 10.32 -11.96 -0.97
CA LEU A 83 10.78 -12.44 -2.28
C LEU A 83 11.45 -11.32 -3.09
N GLN A 84 10.86 -10.11 -3.08
CA GLN A 84 11.40 -8.93 -3.75
C GLN A 84 12.76 -8.50 -3.17
N SER A 85 12.91 -8.53 -1.85
CA SER A 85 14.14 -8.12 -1.17
C SER A 85 15.25 -9.18 -1.28
N LEU A 86 14.92 -10.48 -1.28
CA LEU A 86 15.91 -11.56 -1.34
C LEU A 86 16.32 -11.92 -2.77
N PHE A 87 15.34 -12.19 -3.64
CA PHE A 87 15.54 -12.72 -4.99
C PHE A 87 15.25 -11.72 -6.11
N GLY A 88 14.50 -10.66 -5.80
CA GLY A 88 14.17 -9.61 -6.75
C GLY A 88 15.30 -8.58 -6.90
N THR A 89 14.92 -7.31 -6.90
CA THR A 89 15.83 -6.20 -7.19
C THR A 89 16.74 -5.80 -6.01
N ARG A 90 16.54 -6.41 -4.83
CA ARG A 90 17.20 -6.03 -3.57
C ARG A 90 17.04 -4.55 -3.21
N LEU A 91 16.00 -3.91 -3.74
CA LEU A 91 15.64 -2.55 -3.38
C LEU A 91 14.77 -2.58 -2.12
N PRO A 92 14.90 -1.59 -1.22
CA PRO A 92 14.06 -1.45 -0.04
C PRO A 92 12.66 -0.97 -0.45
N THR A 93 11.91 -1.85 -1.09
CA THR A 93 10.59 -1.58 -1.66
C THR A 93 9.56 -2.47 -0.99
N VAL A 94 8.60 -1.85 -0.31
CA VAL A 94 7.48 -2.57 0.32
C VAL A 94 6.41 -2.78 -0.73
N ILE A 95 5.99 -4.02 -0.92
CA ILE A 95 4.94 -4.35 -1.87
C ILE A 95 3.60 -4.47 -1.13
N GLY A 96 2.59 -3.70 -1.54
CA GLY A 96 1.25 -3.66 -0.93
C GLY A 96 0.15 -3.38 -1.95
N GLY A 97 -1.13 -3.59 -1.64
CA GLY A 97 -2.21 -3.44 -2.63
C GLY A 97 -2.25 -2.07 -3.34
N SER A 98 -2.37 -2.06 -4.67
CA SER A 98 -2.48 -0.84 -5.48
C SER A 98 -3.90 -0.31 -5.50
N TYR A 99 -4.07 1.01 -5.33
CA TYR A 99 -5.36 1.65 -5.42
C TYR A 99 -5.92 1.67 -6.85
N ALA A 100 -5.07 1.54 -7.87
CA ALA A 100 -5.49 1.46 -9.27
C ALA A 100 -6.50 0.33 -9.53
N PHE A 101 -6.46 -0.73 -8.73
CA PHE A 101 -7.33 -1.91 -8.85
C PHE A 101 -8.69 -1.73 -8.20
N VAL A 102 -8.87 -0.74 -7.32
CA VAL A 102 -10.14 -0.51 -6.63
C VAL A 102 -11.25 -0.17 -7.62
N ILE A 103 -10.97 0.68 -8.63
CA ILE A 103 -11.97 1.08 -9.63
C ILE A 103 -12.44 -0.09 -10.51
N PRO A 104 -11.54 -0.86 -11.18
CA PRO A 104 -11.98 -2.02 -11.94
C PRO A 104 -12.66 -3.09 -11.08
N ILE A 105 -12.22 -3.30 -9.83
CA ILE A 105 -12.89 -4.25 -8.94
C ILE A 105 -14.31 -3.80 -8.62
N MET A 106 -14.54 -2.50 -8.34
CA MET A 106 -15.90 -1.99 -8.19
C MET A 106 -16.75 -2.19 -9.45
N ALA A 107 -16.17 -2.06 -10.64
CA ALA A 107 -16.86 -2.36 -11.89
C ALA A 107 -17.24 -3.85 -12.00
N ILE A 108 -16.39 -4.77 -11.53
CA ILE A 108 -16.71 -6.20 -11.45
C ILE A 108 -17.85 -6.44 -10.44
N ILE A 109 -17.80 -5.80 -9.26
CA ILE A 109 -18.86 -5.93 -8.24
C ILE A 109 -20.23 -5.50 -8.79
N GLN A 110 -20.25 -4.48 -9.65
CA GLN A 110 -21.46 -3.94 -10.26
C GLN A 110 -21.89 -4.66 -11.55
N ASP A 111 -21.17 -5.71 -11.97
CA ASP A 111 -21.57 -6.53 -13.11
C ASP A 111 -22.95 -7.14 -12.88
N PRO A 112 -23.93 -6.96 -13.78
CA PRO A 112 -25.29 -7.50 -13.63
C PRO A 112 -25.32 -9.01 -13.34
N SER A 113 -24.34 -9.76 -13.85
CA SER A 113 -24.23 -11.21 -13.62
C SER A 113 -23.90 -11.56 -12.16
N LEU A 114 -23.21 -10.67 -11.44
CA LEU A 114 -22.82 -10.83 -10.04
C LEU A 114 -23.78 -10.11 -9.10
N SER A 115 -24.23 -8.90 -9.46
CA SER A 115 -25.16 -8.11 -8.64
C SER A 115 -26.56 -8.72 -8.58
N GLY A 116 -26.92 -9.58 -9.53
CA GLY A 116 -28.19 -10.31 -9.57
C GLY A 116 -28.30 -11.47 -8.58
N ILE A 117 -27.21 -11.83 -7.89
CA ILE A 117 -27.21 -12.93 -6.91
C ILE A 117 -27.88 -12.43 -5.61
N PRO A 118 -28.96 -13.10 -5.13
CA PRO A 118 -29.71 -12.67 -3.97
C PRO A 118 -28.99 -12.94 -2.65
N ASP A 119 -28.18 -14.00 -2.56
CA ASP A 119 -27.39 -14.31 -1.37
C ASP A 119 -26.10 -13.49 -1.33
N GLY A 120 -25.86 -12.80 -0.21
CA GLY A 120 -24.70 -11.92 -0.03
C GLY A 120 -23.38 -12.69 0.07
N HIS A 121 -23.38 -13.85 0.72
CA HIS A 121 -22.17 -14.66 0.86
C HIS A 121 -21.79 -15.35 -0.46
N GLU A 122 -22.77 -15.91 -1.17
CA GLU A 122 -22.56 -16.44 -2.52
C GLU A 122 -22.06 -15.35 -3.49
N ARG A 123 -22.67 -14.15 -3.45
CA ARG A 123 -22.21 -13.02 -4.27
C ARG A 123 -20.77 -12.65 -3.98
N PHE A 124 -20.37 -12.65 -2.71
CA PHE A 124 -18.98 -12.40 -2.33
C PHE A 124 -18.03 -13.47 -2.89
N LEU A 125 -18.36 -14.76 -2.74
CA LEU A 125 -17.53 -15.84 -3.28
C LEU A 125 -17.41 -15.79 -4.80
N GLU A 126 -18.52 -15.59 -5.52
CA GLU A 126 -18.50 -15.51 -6.99
C GLU A 126 -17.72 -14.28 -7.47
N THR A 127 -17.87 -13.14 -6.79
CA THR A 127 -17.09 -11.93 -7.12
C THR A 127 -15.61 -12.14 -6.86
N MET A 128 -15.24 -12.82 -5.77
CA MET A 128 -13.85 -13.14 -5.48
C MET A 128 -13.24 -14.08 -6.53
N LYS A 129 -13.98 -15.07 -7.03
CA LYS A 129 -13.54 -15.96 -8.13
C LYS A 129 -13.35 -15.19 -9.45
N ALA A 130 -14.25 -14.25 -9.74
CA ALA A 130 -14.17 -13.38 -10.91
C ALA A 130 -12.94 -12.48 -10.87
N ILE A 131 -12.66 -11.86 -9.71
CA ILE A 131 -11.46 -11.05 -9.49
C ILE A 131 -10.19 -11.90 -9.67
N GLN A 132 -10.15 -13.14 -9.14
CA GLN A 132 -9.00 -14.03 -9.35
C GLN A 132 -8.75 -14.32 -10.83
N GLY A 133 -9.79 -14.72 -11.56
CA GLY A 133 -9.66 -15.05 -12.98
C GLY A 133 -9.23 -13.85 -13.82
N ALA A 134 -9.81 -12.67 -13.56
CA ALA A 134 -9.43 -11.44 -14.21
C ALA A 134 -7.97 -11.03 -13.90
N LEU A 135 -7.52 -11.19 -12.66
CA LEU A 135 -6.13 -10.95 -12.28
C LEU A 135 -5.16 -11.93 -12.96
N ILE A 136 -5.49 -13.22 -13.07
CA ILE A 136 -4.66 -14.22 -13.78
C ILE A 136 -4.47 -13.83 -15.24
N VAL A 137 -5.56 -13.47 -15.93
CA VAL A 137 -5.53 -13.05 -17.35
C VAL A 137 -4.70 -11.78 -17.50
N SER A 138 -4.94 -10.79 -16.65
CA SER A 138 -4.23 -9.52 -16.69
C SER A 138 -2.74 -9.68 -16.40
N SER A 139 -2.38 -10.49 -15.41
CA SER A 139 -0.99 -10.85 -15.10
C SER A 139 -0.32 -11.48 -16.31
N SER A 140 -1.00 -12.42 -16.98
CA SER A 140 -0.46 -13.08 -18.17
C SER A 140 -0.18 -12.10 -19.32
N ILE A 141 -1.06 -11.11 -19.51
CA ILE A 141 -0.85 -10.03 -20.49
C ILE A 141 0.33 -9.15 -20.07
N GLN A 142 0.44 -8.82 -18.79
CA GLN A 142 1.55 -8.04 -18.25
C GLN A 142 2.90 -8.72 -18.49
N ILE A 143 2.97 -10.04 -18.31
CA ILE A 143 4.15 -10.86 -18.60
C ILE A 143 4.57 -10.69 -20.05
N ILE A 144 3.64 -10.89 -20.98
CA ILE A 144 3.90 -10.82 -22.41
C ILE A 144 4.39 -9.41 -22.78
N LEU A 145 3.78 -8.36 -22.23
CA LEU A 145 4.19 -6.98 -22.43
C LEU A 145 5.56 -6.65 -21.81
N GLY A 146 5.88 -7.23 -20.65
CA GLY A 146 7.17 -7.07 -19.98
C GLY A 146 8.31 -7.74 -20.74
N TYR A 147 8.13 -9.00 -21.15
CA TYR A 147 9.15 -9.75 -21.89
C TYR A 147 9.34 -9.31 -23.33
N SER A 148 8.30 -8.78 -23.98
CA SER A 148 8.39 -8.31 -25.37
C SER A 148 9.22 -7.03 -25.54
N GLN A 149 9.76 -6.46 -24.46
CA GLN A 149 10.46 -5.15 -24.42
C GLN A 149 9.64 -3.97 -24.98
N LEU A 150 8.39 -4.22 -25.37
CA LEU A 150 7.45 -3.24 -25.89
C LEU A 150 7.16 -2.17 -24.84
N TRP A 151 7.10 -2.58 -23.57
CA TRP A 151 6.97 -1.65 -22.45
C TRP A 151 8.15 -0.66 -22.39
N GLY A 152 9.39 -1.09 -22.66
CA GLY A 152 10.55 -0.20 -22.69
C GLY A 152 10.38 0.93 -23.72
N ILE A 153 9.91 0.59 -24.92
CA ILE A 153 9.65 1.55 -26.01
C ILE A 153 8.50 2.49 -25.65
N PHE A 154 7.37 1.94 -25.18
CA PHE A 154 6.21 2.72 -24.78
C PHE A 154 6.53 3.66 -23.62
N SER A 155 7.27 3.15 -22.64
CA SER A 155 7.68 3.91 -21.49
C SER A 155 8.55 5.11 -21.89
N ARG A 156 9.43 4.98 -22.90
CA ARG A 156 10.23 6.12 -23.40
C ARG A 156 9.37 7.30 -23.85
N PHE A 157 8.13 7.06 -24.28
CA PHE A 157 7.18 8.10 -24.65
C PHE A 157 6.67 8.90 -23.43
N PHE A 158 6.58 8.27 -22.26
CA PHE A 158 6.22 8.92 -21.02
C PHE A 158 7.43 9.61 -20.41
N SER A 159 7.50 10.93 -20.60
CA SER A 159 8.35 11.81 -19.79
C SER A 159 7.84 11.84 -18.34
N PRO A 160 8.71 12.07 -17.33
CA PRO A 160 8.28 12.33 -15.94
C PRO A 160 7.16 13.37 -15.83
N VAL A 161 7.14 14.34 -16.74
CA VAL A 161 6.11 15.38 -16.83
C VAL A 161 4.73 14.82 -17.19
N GLY A 162 4.66 13.81 -18.07
CA GLY A 162 3.40 13.17 -18.45
C GLY A 162 2.90 12.14 -17.43
N MET A 163 3.81 11.64 -16.59
CA MET A 163 3.54 10.67 -15.54
C MET A 163 2.97 11.30 -14.26
N THR A 164 3.41 12.52 -13.94
CA THR A 164 3.00 13.24 -12.72
C THR A 164 1.47 13.39 -12.59
N PRO A 165 0.71 13.77 -13.63
CA PRO A 165 -0.74 13.86 -13.54
C PRO A 165 -1.42 12.52 -13.23
N VAL A 166 -0.88 11.40 -13.72
CA VAL A 166 -1.44 10.06 -13.48
C VAL A 166 -1.35 9.72 -11.99
N VAL A 167 -0.18 9.91 -11.39
CA VAL A 167 0.01 9.67 -9.95
C VAL A 167 -0.76 10.67 -9.10
N ALA A 168 -0.82 11.94 -9.52
CA ALA A 168 -1.63 12.94 -8.82
C ALA A 168 -3.11 12.54 -8.80
N LEU A 169 -3.66 12.06 -9.91
CA LEU A 169 -5.05 11.57 -9.98
C LEU A 169 -5.27 10.33 -9.11
N LEU A 170 -4.29 9.43 -9.02
CA LEU A 170 -4.39 8.26 -8.12
C LEU A 170 -4.37 8.69 -6.65
N GLY A 171 -3.52 9.66 -6.28
CA GLY A 171 -3.52 10.29 -4.96
C GLY A 171 -4.86 10.99 -4.66
N PHE A 172 -5.33 11.88 -5.53
CA PHE A 172 -6.62 12.54 -5.34
C PHE A 172 -7.78 11.55 -5.26
N GLY A 173 -7.72 10.44 -5.99
CA GLY A 173 -8.70 9.35 -5.90
C GLY A 173 -8.71 8.65 -4.54
N LEU A 174 -7.56 8.51 -3.88
CA LEU A 174 -7.48 8.04 -2.49
C LEU A 174 -8.09 9.07 -1.54
N PHE A 175 -7.74 10.35 -1.71
CA PHE A 175 -8.25 11.43 -0.86
C PHE A 175 -9.79 11.54 -0.91
N GLU A 176 -10.39 11.47 -2.09
CA GLU A 176 -11.86 11.49 -2.23
C GLU A 176 -12.57 10.36 -1.50
N ARG A 177 -11.91 9.21 -1.31
CA ARG A 177 -12.49 8.06 -0.58
C ARG A 177 -12.12 8.01 0.89
N GLY A 178 -10.89 8.38 1.25
CA GLY A 178 -10.40 8.39 2.62
C GLY A 178 -11.02 9.52 3.45
N PHE A 179 -11.11 10.73 2.90
CA PHE A 179 -11.60 11.90 3.63
C PHE A 179 -13.05 11.75 4.15
N PRO A 180 -14.01 11.20 3.37
CA PRO A 180 -15.35 10.91 3.89
C PRO A 180 -15.38 9.89 5.03
N VAL A 181 -14.44 8.93 5.06
CA VAL A 181 -14.35 7.93 6.15
C VAL A 181 -13.93 8.62 7.44
N VAL A 182 -12.95 9.52 7.38
CA VAL A 182 -12.55 10.37 8.51
C VAL A 182 -13.72 11.25 8.97
N GLY A 183 -14.51 11.77 8.03
CA GLY A 183 -15.69 12.59 8.31
C GLY A 183 -16.86 11.85 8.96
N ARG A 184 -16.92 10.51 8.92
CA ARG A 184 -17.98 9.73 9.62
C ARG A 184 -17.91 9.88 11.13
N CYS A 185 -16.73 10.15 11.66
CA CYS A 185 -16.51 10.44 13.07
C CYS A 185 -15.65 11.69 13.22
N VAL A 186 -16.27 12.86 13.06
CA VAL A 186 -15.57 14.15 13.09
C VAL A 186 -14.87 14.39 14.42
N GLU A 187 -15.40 13.86 15.53
CA GLU A 187 -14.86 14.04 16.87
C GLU A 187 -13.48 13.38 17.06
N ILE A 188 -13.17 12.33 16.28
CA ILE A 188 -11.86 11.64 16.28
C ILE A 188 -11.03 12.10 15.08
N GLY A 189 -11.67 12.25 13.92
CA GLY A 189 -11.01 12.65 12.67
C GLY A 189 -10.39 14.04 12.72
N LEU A 190 -11.09 15.03 13.27
CA LEU A 190 -10.57 16.41 13.34
C LEU A 190 -9.35 16.52 14.29
N PRO A 191 -9.35 15.94 15.51
CA PRO A 191 -8.14 15.86 16.33
C PRO A 191 -7.00 15.12 15.65
N MET A 192 -7.26 14.03 14.93
CA MET A 192 -6.24 13.32 14.16
C MET A 192 -5.57 14.23 13.12
N LEU A 193 -6.36 14.99 12.35
CA LEU A 193 -5.85 15.96 11.37
C LEU A 193 -4.99 17.04 12.02
N ILE A 194 -5.51 17.68 13.07
CA ILE A 194 -4.82 18.76 13.77
C ILE A 194 -3.53 18.24 14.39
N LEU A 195 -3.58 17.12 15.08
CA LEU A 195 -2.44 16.53 15.76
C LEU A 195 -1.36 16.08 14.77
N PHE A 196 -1.75 15.51 13.62
CA PHE A 196 -0.82 15.19 12.55
C PHE A 196 -0.12 16.44 12.00
N VAL A 197 -0.87 17.50 11.67
CA VAL A 197 -0.31 18.75 11.14
C VAL A 197 0.61 19.42 12.16
N VAL A 198 0.17 19.49 13.43
CA VAL A 198 0.96 20.09 14.52
C VAL A 198 2.24 19.28 14.74
N LEU A 199 2.17 17.96 14.89
CA LEU A 199 3.36 17.14 15.08
C LEU A 199 4.30 17.23 13.86
N SER A 200 3.78 17.11 12.64
CA SER A 200 4.57 17.15 11.40
C SER A 200 5.28 18.49 11.20
N GLN A 201 4.60 19.62 11.44
CA GLN A 201 5.16 20.95 11.22
C GLN A 201 5.97 21.48 12.42
N TYR A 202 5.56 21.17 13.66
CA TYR A 202 6.16 21.73 14.87
C TYR A 202 7.38 20.91 15.36
N LEU A 203 7.39 19.59 15.19
CA LEU A 203 8.57 18.77 15.51
C LEU A 203 9.77 19.10 14.63
N LYS A 204 9.54 19.62 13.42
CA LYS A 204 10.60 20.08 12.51
C LYS A 204 11.40 21.26 13.08
N ASN A 205 10.80 22.07 13.95
CA ASN A 205 11.45 23.25 14.56
C ASN A 205 12.15 22.93 15.88
N ILE A 206 11.97 21.72 16.43
CA ILE A 206 12.54 21.31 17.72
C ILE A 206 13.67 20.30 17.46
N GLN A 207 14.84 20.82 17.05
CA GLN A 207 16.07 20.01 16.98
C GLN A 207 16.70 19.87 18.38
N ILE A 208 16.18 18.95 19.19
CA ILE A 208 16.82 18.58 20.46
C ILE A 208 17.78 17.44 20.17
N LYS A 209 19.07 17.79 20.03
CA LYS A 209 20.22 16.93 19.69
C LYS A 209 20.28 16.49 18.23
N GLU A 210 21.51 16.29 17.73
CA GLU A 210 21.91 15.97 16.34
C GLU A 210 21.37 14.63 15.79
N ILE A 211 20.22 14.15 16.24
CA ILE A 211 19.60 12.91 15.77
C ILE A 211 18.12 13.19 15.49
N PRO A 212 17.67 13.16 14.21
CA PRO A 212 16.29 13.45 13.81
C PRO A 212 15.31 12.30 14.13
N ILE A 213 15.43 11.70 15.32
CA ILE A 213 14.57 10.62 15.84
C ILE A 213 13.11 11.08 15.89
N LEU A 214 12.86 12.32 16.32
CA LEU A 214 11.51 12.84 16.53
C LEU A 214 10.74 13.11 15.22
N GLU A 215 11.42 13.54 14.15
CA GLU A 215 10.79 13.71 12.83
C GLU A 215 10.43 12.34 12.23
N ARG A 216 11.29 11.33 12.44
CA ARG A 216 11.13 9.97 11.92
C ARG A 216 9.94 9.22 12.54
N PHE A 217 9.70 9.42 13.84
CA PHE A 217 8.64 8.73 14.61
C PHE A 217 7.34 9.53 14.78
N SER A 218 7.23 10.71 14.16
CA SER A 218 6.04 11.57 14.27
C SER A 218 4.74 10.84 13.95
N LEU A 219 4.73 9.99 12.91
CA LEU A 219 3.55 9.22 12.52
C LEU A 219 3.13 8.19 13.59
N PHE A 220 4.08 7.51 14.23
CA PHE A 220 3.77 6.58 15.32
C PHE A 220 3.19 7.29 16.53
N ILE A 221 3.80 8.41 16.92
CA ILE A 221 3.33 9.21 18.05
C ILE A 221 1.91 9.69 17.75
N CYS A 222 1.65 10.14 16.52
CA CYS A 222 0.31 10.52 16.07
C CYS A 222 -0.70 9.38 16.20
N VAL A 223 -0.40 8.21 15.63
CA VAL A 223 -1.30 7.04 15.68
C VAL A 223 -1.56 6.60 17.12
N ALA A 224 -0.52 6.55 17.96
CA ALA A 224 -0.65 6.16 19.37
C ALA A 224 -1.51 7.15 20.17
N LEU A 225 -1.30 8.46 19.98
CA LEU A 225 -2.08 9.49 20.66
C LEU A 225 -3.54 9.51 20.21
N VAL A 226 -3.80 9.39 18.91
CA VAL A 226 -5.16 9.33 18.36
C VAL A 226 -5.89 8.08 18.86
N TRP A 227 -5.23 6.93 18.86
CA TRP A 227 -5.80 5.69 19.39
C TRP A 227 -6.12 5.81 20.88
N ALA A 228 -5.18 6.35 21.69
CA ALA A 228 -5.40 6.57 23.11
C ALA A 228 -6.57 7.52 23.37
N TYR A 229 -6.67 8.61 22.60
CA TYR A 229 -7.78 9.55 22.66
C TYR A 229 -9.13 8.88 22.32
N ALA A 230 -9.18 8.09 21.25
CA ALA A 230 -10.38 7.33 20.86
C ALA A 230 -10.81 6.33 21.94
N GLN A 231 -9.85 5.67 22.59
CA GLN A 231 -10.12 4.72 23.67
C GLN A 231 -10.63 5.42 24.95
N ILE A 232 -10.12 6.60 25.26
CA ILE A 232 -10.59 7.41 26.40
C ILE A 232 -12.03 7.87 26.15
N LEU A 233 -12.37 8.33 24.94
CA LEU A 233 -13.74 8.71 24.59
C LEU A 233 -14.71 7.52 24.63
N THR A 234 -14.27 6.36 24.16
CA THR A 234 -15.08 5.13 24.19
C THR A 234 -15.33 4.65 25.61
N SER A 235 -14.31 4.62 26.47
CA SER A 235 -14.45 4.22 27.89
C SER A 235 -15.21 5.26 28.73
N GLY A 236 -15.04 6.55 28.44
CA GLY A 236 -15.76 7.66 29.05
C GLY A 236 -17.27 7.68 28.73
N GLY A 237 -17.75 6.82 27.83
CA GLY A 237 -19.17 6.66 27.55
C GLY A 237 -19.78 7.78 26.71
N ALA A 238 -18.96 8.62 26.07
CA ALA A 238 -19.41 9.73 25.23
C ALA A 238 -20.40 9.30 24.13
N TYR A 239 -20.25 8.07 23.63
CA TYR A 239 -21.07 7.52 22.55
C TYR A 239 -22.21 6.59 23.00
N LYS A 240 -22.49 6.45 24.31
CA LYS A 240 -23.53 5.50 24.79
C LYS A 240 -24.96 5.89 24.41
N ASN A 241 -25.22 7.19 24.26
CA ASN A 241 -26.55 7.74 23.96
C ASN A 241 -26.68 8.28 22.52
N SER A 242 -25.67 8.08 21.68
CA SER A 242 -25.65 8.56 20.29
C SER A 242 -26.34 7.60 19.34
N ALA A 243 -26.64 8.04 18.11
CA ALA A 243 -27.22 7.19 17.08
C ALA A 243 -26.34 5.96 16.77
N GLU A 244 -26.96 4.83 16.42
CA GLU A 244 -26.27 3.55 16.16
C GLU A 244 -25.17 3.66 15.09
N VAL A 245 -25.41 4.47 14.06
CA VAL A 245 -24.42 4.77 13.01
C VAL A 245 -23.17 5.44 13.59
N THR A 246 -23.33 6.39 14.52
CA THR A 246 -22.22 7.03 15.23
C THR A 246 -21.53 6.03 16.15
N GLN A 247 -22.28 5.17 16.83
CA GLN A 247 -21.69 4.16 17.71
C GLN A 247 -20.83 3.15 16.94
N ASN A 248 -21.25 2.74 15.75
CA ASN A 248 -20.51 1.77 14.94
C ASN A 248 -19.24 2.37 14.29
N ASN A 249 -19.22 3.66 13.96
CA ASN A 249 -18.06 4.31 13.33
C ASN A 249 -17.08 4.94 14.34
N CYS A 250 -17.58 5.48 15.46
CA CYS A 250 -16.74 6.22 16.41
C CYS A 250 -16.19 5.39 17.57
N ARG A 251 -16.78 4.23 17.88
CA ARG A 251 -16.32 3.43 19.00
C ARG A 251 -15.25 2.43 18.60
N THR A 252 -14.22 2.31 19.44
CA THR A 252 -13.11 1.37 19.24
C THR A 252 -13.50 -0.10 19.47
N ASP A 253 -14.62 -0.38 20.13
CA ASP A 253 -15.05 -1.72 20.53
C ASP A 253 -16.00 -2.42 19.53
N ARG A 254 -16.50 -1.70 18.52
CA ARG A 254 -17.51 -2.21 17.56
C ARG A 254 -16.97 -2.70 16.23
N ALA A 255 -15.64 -2.62 16.03
CA ALA A 255 -15.03 -3.01 14.77
C ALA A 255 -15.10 -4.53 14.49
N ASN A 256 -15.36 -5.36 15.51
CA ASN A 256 -15.45 -6.84 15.48
C ASN A 256 -14.28 -7.60 14.82
N LEU A 257 -13.23 -6.92 14.35
CA LEU A 257 -12.08 -7.54 13.68
C LEU A 257 -11.37 -8.57 14.57
N ILE A 258 -11.16 -8.25 15.84
CA ILE A 258 -10.48 -9.14 16.80
C ILE A 258 -11.36 -10.32 17.22
N SER A 259 -12.68 -10.10 17.39
CA SER A 259 -13.60 -11.17 17.82
C SER A 259 -13.88 -12.18 16.71
N SER A 260 -13.84 -11.73 15.45
CA SER A 260 -14.11 -12.57 14.28
C SER A 260 -12.84 -13.22 13.70
N ALA A 261 -11.65 -12.82 14.17
CA ALA A 261 -10.37 -13.35 13.68
C ALA A 261 -9.96 -14.65 14.40
N PRO A 262 -9.63 -15.72 13.66
CA PRO A 262 -8.93 -16.86 14.23
C PRO A 262 -7.49 -16.46 14.61
N TRP A 263 -7.00 -16.98 15.73
CA TRP A 263 -5.67 -16.65 16.29
C TRP A 263 -4.51 -17.01 15.35
N ILE A 264 -4.57 -18.15 14.68
CA ILE A 264 -3.60 -18.56 13.66
C ILE A 264 -4.38 -19.07 12.45
N LYS A 265 -4.16 -18.44 11.30
CA LYS A 265 -4.72 -18.89 10.03
C LYS A 265 -3.70 -18.68 8.93
N ILE A 266 -3.35 -19.78 8.27
CA ILE A 266 -2.47 -19.77 7.10
C ILE A 266 -3.40 -19.70 5.87
N PRO A 267 -3.31 -18.65 5.04
CA PRO A 267 -4.10 -18.59 3.83
C PRO A 267 -3.62 -19.66 2.85
N TYR A 268 -4.56 -20.36 2.22
CA TYR A 268 -4.28 -21.38 1.22
C TYR A 268 -4.64 -20.88 -0.18
N PRO A 269 -3.92 -21.30 -1.23
CA PRO A 269 -4.25 -20.93 -2.59
C PRO A 269 -5.65 -21.46 -2.95
N LEU A 270 -6.41 -20.66 -3.68
CA LEU A 270 -7.78 -20.88 -4.13
C LEU A 270 -8.80 -21.06 -2.99
N GLN A 271 -8.60 -20.35 -1.86
CA GLN A 271 -9.53 -20.42 -0.72
C GLN A 271 -10.95 -19.96 -0.99
N TRP A 272 -11.16 -19.25 -2.10
CA TRP A 272 -12.46 -18.73 -2.53
C TRP A 272 -13.12 -19.59 -3.62
N GLY A 273 -12.46 -20.67 -4.06
CA GLY A 273 -12.90 -21.57 -5.12
C GLY A 273 -12.10 -21.43 -6.42
N ALA A 274 -12.55 -22.08 -7.48
CA ALA A 274 -11.91 -22.04 -8.79
C ALA A 274 -12.15 -20.70 -9.49
N PRO A 275 -11.13 -20.10 -10.15
CA PRO A 275 -11.26 -18.80 -10.81
C PRO A 275 -12.21 -18.88 -12.00
N THR A 276 -13.02 -17.84 -12.18
CA THR A 276 -13.94 -17.70 -13.32
C THR A 276 -13.39 -16.69 -14.32
N PHE A 277 -13.41 -17.04 -15.60
CA PHE A 277 -12.81 -16.22 -16.66
C PHE A 277 -13.88 -15.53 -17.49
N ASN A 278 -13.98 -14.21 -17.35
CA ASN A 278 -14.84 -13.36 -18.17
C ASN A 278 -13.99 -12.29 -18.86
N ALA A 279 -14.16 -12.15 -20.19
CA ALA A 279 -13.40 -11.21 -21.00
C ALA A 279 -13.65 -9.74 -20.61
N GLY A 280 -14.89 -9.36 -20.28
CA GLY A 280 -15.23 -7.99 -19.92
C GLY A 280 -14.58 -7.57 -18.60
N GLN A 281 -14.65 -8.43 -17.60
CA GLN A 281 -14.02 -8.24 -16.29
C GLN A 281 -12.48 -8.21 -16.40
N SER A 282 -11.92 -9.10 -17.23
CA SER A 282 -10.47 -9.15 -17.48
C SER A 282 -9.97 -7.88 -18.16
N PHE A 283 -10.69 -7.35 -19.16
CA PHE A 283 -10.31 -6.11 -19.84
C PHE A 283 -10.27 -4.91 -18.90
N GLY A 284 -11.23 -4.84 -17.95
CA GLY A 284 -11.23 -3.83 -16.89
C GLY A 284 -9.96 -3.89 -16.05
N ILE A 285 -9.54 -5.08 -15.61
CA ILE A 285 -8.34 -5.26 -14.77
C ILE A 285 -7.04 -5.00 -15.55
N VAL A 286 -6.99 -5.29 -16.85
CA VAL A 286 -5.84 -4.95 -17.71
C VAL A 286 -5.58 -3.44 -17.73
N SER A 287 -6.62 -2.61 -17.67
CA SER A 287 -6.44 -1.15 -17.59
C SER A 287 -5.70 -0.71 -16.32
N ALA A 288 -6.01 -1.32 -15.16
CA ALA A 288 -5.30 -1.03 -13.91
C ALA A 288 -3.87 -1.54 -13.91
N VAL A 289 -3.61 -2.67 -14.57
CA VAL A 289 -2.23 -3.17 -14.77
C VAL A 289 -1.39 -2.20 -15.61
N LEU A 290 -1.97 -1.57 -16.63
CA LEU A 290 -1.26 -0.54 -17.39
C LEU A 290 -0.93 0.69 -16.52
N VAL A 291 -1.84 1.07 -15.62
CA VAL A 291 -1.60 2.16 -14.65
C VAL A 291 -0.48 1.78 -13.67
N SER A 292 -0.51 0.56 -13.11
CA SER A 292 0.55 0.12 -12.17
C SER A 292 1.91 0.02 -12.83
N LEU A 293 1.99 -0.34 -14.12
CA LEU A 293 3.25 -0.29 -14.87
C LEU A 293 3.82 1.14 -14.98
N VAL A 294 2.95 2.15 -15.09
CA VAL A 294 3.34 3.58 -15.06
C VAL A 294 3.84 3.96 -13.67
N GLU A 295 3.14 3.56 -12.60
CA GLU A 295 3.53 3.79 -11.20
C GLU A 295 4.94 3.21 -10.92
N VAL A 296 5.17 1.95 -11.27
CA VAL A 296 6.45 1.26 -11.10
C VAL A 296 7.60 2.02 -11.75
N ARG A 297 7.39 2.54 -12.97
CA ARG A 297 8.44 3.28 -13.66
C ARG A 297 8.79 4.59 -12.98
N ILE A 298 7.80 5.30 -12.44
CA ILE A 298 8.02 6.52 -11.68
C ILE A 298 8.82 6.21 -10.43
N HIS A 299 8.46 5.14 -9.70
CA HIS A 299 9.23 4.67 -8.56
C HIS A 299 10.67 4.36 -8.94
N ILE A 300 10.91 3.69 -10.07
CA ILE A 300 12.27 3.39 -10.51
C ILE A 300 13.04 4.66 -10.88
N LEU A 301 12.41 5.61 -11.57
CA LEU A 301 13.01 6.92 -11.86
C LEU A 301 13.34 7.69 -10.58
N PHE A 302 12.54 7.55 -9.53
CA PHE A 302 12.81 8.12 -8.21
C PHE A 302 14.04 7.49 -7.53
N TRP A 303 14.28 6.19 -7.73
CA TRP A 303 15.45 5.48 -7.18
C TRP A 303 16.72 5.62 -8.04
N ASN A 304 16.59 6.03 -9.31
CA ASN A 304 17.70 6.12 -10.25
C ASN A 304 18.85 7.05 -9.81
N PRO A 305 18.61 8.18 -9.11
CA PRO A 305 19.68 8.99 -8.52
C PRO A 305 20.45 8.30 -7.39
N ILE A 306 19.88 7.24 -6.78
CA ILE A 306 20.44 6.54 -5.61
C ILE A 306 21.25 5.31 -6.05
N ARG A 307 20.76 4.61 -7.07
CA ARG A 307 21.44 3.49 -7.73
C ARG A 307 21.13 3.60 -9.22
N GLU A 308 22.15 3.67 -10.06
CA GLU A 308 21.97 3.67 -11.52
C GLU A 308 21.38 2.31 -11.93
N ARG A 309 20.23 2.31 -12.62
CA ARG A 309 19.48 1.08 -12.94
C ARG A 309 19.33 0.90 -14.44
N ASP A 310 19.61 -0.32 -14.88
CA ASP A 310 19.48 -0.75 -16.26
C ASP A 310 18.12 -1.40 -16.57
N GLN A 311 17.80 -1.56 -17.86
CA GLN A 311 16.56 -2.19 -18.32
C GLN A 311 16.34 -3.62 -17.76
N THR A 312 17.41 -4.33 -17.42
CA THR A 312 17.38 -5.68 -16.82
C THR A 312 16.74 -5.66 -15.42
N ASP A 313 16.96 -4.58 -14.67
CA ASP A 313 16.38 -4.37 -13.36
C ASP A 313 14.89 -4.05 -13.42
N LEU A 314 14.46 -3.36 -14.48
CA LEU A 314 13.04 -3.11 -14.79
C LEU A 314 12.32 -4.44 -15.06
N ASN A 315 12.94 -5.30 -15.86
CA ASN A 315 12.39 -6.61 -16.21
C ASN A 315 12.34 -7.56 -15.00
N ALA A 316 13.35 -7.52 -14.12
CA ALA A 316 13.37 -8.29 -12.88
C ALA A 316 12.30 -7.82 -11.88
N MET A 317 12.04 -6.51 -11.81
CA MET A 317 10.95 -5.95 -11.01
C MET A 317 9.59 -6.37 -11.58
N CYS A 318 9.35 -6.19 -12.88
CA CYS A 318 8.13 -6.67 -13.54
C CYS A 318 7.92 -8.19 -13.39
N LEU A 319 8.99 -8.97 -13.36
CA LEU A 319 8.92 -10.43 -13.20
C LEU A 319 8.63 -10.83 -11.75
N SER A 320 9.27 -10.18 -10.77
CA SER A 320 8.96 -10.36 -9.35
C SER A 320 7.50 -9.98 -9.06
N TRP A 321 7.04 -8.90 -9.68
CA TRP A 321 5.66 -8.44 -9.64
C TRP A 321 4.70 -9.38 -10.36
N THR A 322 5.13 -10.00 -11.45
CA THR A 322 4.34 -11.04 -12.11
C THR A 322 4.13 -12.26 -11.21
N VAL A 323 5.23 -12.76 -10.63
CA VAL A 323 5.17 -13.94 -9.74
C VAL A 323 4.32 -13.60 -8.52
N HIS A 324 4.41 -12.34 -8.07
CA HIS A 324 3.53 -11.75 -7.07
C HIS A 324 2.06 -11.77 -7.51
N SER A 325 1.70 -11.23 -8.67
CA SER A 325 0.33 -11.21 -9.21
C SER A 325 -0.28 -12.61 -9.38
N LEU A 326 0.54 -13.60 -9.76
CA LEU A 326 0.12 -15.00 -9.86
C LEU A 326 -0.07 -15.67 -8.48
N LEU A 327 0.76 -15.34 -7.48
CA LEU A 327 0.55 -15.79 -6.10
C LEU A 327 -0.67 -15.10 -5.46
N GLN A 328 -0.86 -13.82 -5.78
CA GLN A 328 -1.91 -12.96 -5.27
C GLN A 328 -3.27 -13.30 -5.86
N SER A 329 -3.34 -13.60 -7.16
CA SER A 329 -4.53 -14.11 -7.83
C SER A 329 -4.91 -15.52 -7.37
N ARG A 330 -3.96 -16.38 -7.00
CA ARG A 330 -4.28 -17.63 -6.29
C ARG A 330 -4.89 -17.36 -4.91
N CYS A 331 -4.63 -16.20 -4.29
CA CYS A 331 -5.14 -15.85 -2.97
C CYS A 331 -6.35 -14.88 -2.99
N SER A 332 -6.88 -14.49 -4.16
CA SER A 332 -7.83 -13.35 -4.34
C SER A 332 -7.41 -12.06 -3.64
N SER A 333 -6.13 -11.74 -3.68
CA SER A 333 -5.65 -10.48 -3.14
C SER A 333 -5.54 -9.46 -4.29
N CYS A 334 -5.82 -8.18 -4.05
CA CYS A 334 -5.72 -7.12 -5.07
C CYS A 334 -4.25 -6.91 -5.45
N GLU A 335 -3.94 -6.79 -6.73
CA GLU A 335 -2.59 -6.60 -7.25
C GLU A 335 -1.83 -5.50 -6.50
N CYS A 336 -0.55 -5.73 -6.23
CA CYS A 336 0.23 -4.83 -5.41
C CYS A 336 1.03 -3.78 -6.19
N ASP A 337 1.23 -2.61 -5.59
CA ASP A 337 2.18 -1.55 -5.92
C ASP A 337 3.38 -1.52 -4.93
N SER A 338 4.44 -0.81 -5.29
CA SER A 338 5.58 -0.46 -4.44
C SER A 338 5.36 0.85 -3.69
N THR A 339 5.53 0.86 -2.36
CA THR A 339 5.62 2.11 -1.58
C THR A 339 7.06 2.41 -1.20
N SER A 340 7.50 3.67 -1.37
CA SER A 340 8.88 4.12 -1.10
C SER A 340 8.97 5.02 0.13
N GLY A 341 10.03 4.83 0.93
CA GLY A 341 10.43 5.73 2.02
C GLY A 341 10.96 7.08 1.50
N SER A 342 10.71 8.14 2.28
CA SER A 342 10.82 9.57 1.95
C SER A 342 12.25 10.12 1.74
N HIS A 343 12.42 11.06 0.79
CA HIS A 343 13.64 11.86 0.50
C HIS A 343 13.38 13.37 0.79
N PRO A 344 14.34 14.19 1.30
CA PRO A 344 14.02 15.51 1.88
C PRO A 344 13.98 16.73 0.92
N GLN A 345 14.24 16.58 -0.38
CA GLN A 345 14.40 17.73 -1.29
C GLN A 345 13.18 18.02 -2.19
N GLN A 346 12.10 17.25 -2.05
CA GLN A 346 10.78 17.54 -2.62
C GLN A 346 9.73 17.90 -1.55
N ARG A 347 10.17 18.46 -0.42
CA ARG A 347 9.32 18.79 0.76
C ARG A 347 8.09 19.66 0.47
N HIS A 348 8.00 20.33 -0.68
CA HIS A 348 6.81 21.13 -1.04
C HIS A 348 5.76 20.42 -1.90
N TRP A 349 6.09 19.32 -2.59
CA TRP A 349 5.13 18.57 -3.42
C TRP A 349 4.79 17.20 -2.82
N VAL A 350 5.73 16.61 -2.08
CA VAL A 350 5.58 15.27 -1.48
C VAL A 350 4.83 15.33 -0.16
N ALA A 351 4.82 16.47 0.53
CA ALA A 351 3.95 16.67 1.69
C ALA A 351 2.47 16.49 1.31
N ASP A 352 2.04 16.95 0.12
CA ASP A 352 0.66 16.80 -0.34
C ASP A 352 0.33 15.36 -0.77
N VAL A 353 1.31 14.60 -1.30
CA VAL A 353 1.13 13.18 -1.66
C VAL A 353 1.20 12.25 -0.43
N PHE A 354 2.06 12.54 0.56
CA PHE A 354 2.08 11.84 1.84
C PHE A 354 0.87 12.18 2.73
N LEU A 355 0.33 13.41 2.64
CA LEU A 355 -0.98 13.72 3.21
C LEU A 355 -2.06 12.80 2.64
N SER A 356 -1.96 12.39 1.37
CA SER A 356 -2.94 11.51 0.73
C SER A 356 -2.81 10.02 1.08
N GLN A 357 -1.68 9.56 1.61
CA GLN A 357 -1.49 8.16 2.04
C GLN A 357 -1.64 7.97 3.56
N ALA A 358 -1.78 9.07 4.32
CA ALA A 358 -2.05 9.07 5.75
C ALA A 358 -3.57 9.18 6.09
N PHE A 359 -4.46 9.13 5.09
CA PHE A 359 -5.92 9.11 5.23
C PHE A 359 -6.58 7.88 4.64
#